data_AF-A0A098EIL4-F1
#
_entry.id   AF-A0A098EIL4-F1
#
_cell.length_a   1.000
_cell.length_b   1.000
_cell.length_c   1.000
_cell.angle_alpha   90.00
_cell.angle_beta   90.00
_cell.angle_gamma   90.00
#
_symmetry.space_group_name_H-M   'P 1'
#
loop_
_entity.id
_entity.type
_entity.pdbx_description
1 polymer ?
#
loop_
_entity_poly.entity_id
_entity_poly.type
_entity_poly.pdbx_seq_one_letter_code
_entity_poly.pdbx_strand_id
1 'polypeptide(L)' 'MILTKLVNRVSHEQANQAISYASHSLVTEGFEVTHEDKNFVRSVLTGEQTEAQFHRAIKMKFDV' A
#
# COMPACT_ATOMS: atom_id res chain seq x y z
N MET A 1 20.65 11.96 -16.27
CA MET A 1 20.32 10.60 -15.80
C MET A 1 19.30 10.76 -14.68
N ILE A 2 18.01 10.52 -14.95
CA ILE A 2 16.98 10.65 -13.92
C ILE A 2 17.18 9.50 -12.95
N LEU A 3 17.60 9.82 -11.73
CA LEU A 3 17.65 8.90 -10.61
C LEU A 3 16.20 8.53 -10.29
N THR A 4 15.64 7.52 -10.97
CA THR A 4 14.41 6.89 -10.51
C THR A 4 14.74 6.37 -9.12
N LYS A 5 14.26 7.09 -8.08
CA LYS A 5 14.38 6.70 -6.68
C LYS A 5 14.15 5.19 -6.64
N LEU A 6 15.19 4.43 -6.31
CA LEU A 6 15.01 3.09 -5.77
C LEU A 6 14.21 3.34 -4.50
N VAL A 7 12.87 3.29 -4.63
CA VAL A 7 11.98 3.22 -3.48
C VAL A 7 12.48 1.99 -2.75
N ASN A 8 13.12 2.19 -1.61
CA ASN A 8 13.70 1.11 -0.81
C ASN A 8 12.56 0.13 -0.55
N ARG A 9 12.55 -0.97 -1.31
CA ARG A 9 11.56 -2.03 -1.16
C ARG A 9 11.73 -2.54 0.25
N VAL A 10 10.71 -2.32 1.07
CA VAL A 10 10.75 -2.77 2.46
C VAL A 10 10.55 -4.27 2.48
N SER A 11 11.11 -4.95 3.48
CA SER A 11 10.85 -6.38 3.64
C SER A 11 9.36 -6.62 3.89
N HIS A 12 8.88 -7.83 3.62
CA HIS A 12 7.50 -8.21 3.94
C HIS A 12 7.17 -7.99 5.41
N GLU A 13 8.12 -8.22 6.31
CA GLU A 13 7.94 -8.02 7.74
C GLU A 13 7.77 -6.53 8.10
N GLN A 14 8.64 -5.66 7.57
CA GLN A 14 8.53 -4.22 7.75
C GLN A 14 7.23 -3.66 7.16
N ALA A 15 6.84 -4.13 5.98
CA ALA A 15 5.58 -3.76 5.35
C ALA A 15 4.38 -4.18 6.22
N ASN A 16 4.38 -5.42 6.72
CA ASN A 16 3.31 -5.94 7.58
C ASN A 16 3.20 -5.14 8.89
N GLN A 17 4.32 -4.78 9.52
CA GLN A 17 4.32 -3.95 10.73
C GLN A 17 3.72 -2.56 10.45
N ALA A 18 4.18 -1.88 9.40
CA ALA A 18 3.67 -0.56 9.03
C ALA A 18 2.17 -0.59 8.71
N ILE A 19 1.71 -1.59 7.95
CA ILE A 19 0.30 -1.78 7.60
C ILE A 19 -0.54 -2.08 8.85
N SER A 20 -0.02 -2.84 9.81
CA SER A 20 -0.71 -3.13 11.06
C SER A 20 -1.00 -1.84 11.84
N TYR A 21 0.01 -0.97 12.00
CA TYR A 21 -0.15 0.32 12.67
C TYR A 21 -1.13 1.25 11.93
N ALA A 22 -0.97 1.41 10.61
CA ALA A 22 -1.84 2.26 9.82
C ALA A 22 -3.30 1.75 9.84
N SER A 23 -3.49 0.45 9.70
CA SER A 23 -4.82 -0.17 9.79
C SER A 23 -5.44 0.01 11.17
N HIS A 24 -4.66 -0.09 12.25
CA HIS A 24 -5.18 0.10 13.60
C HIS A 24 -5.67 1.54 13.81
N SER A 25 -4.93 2.54 13.33
CA SER A 25 -5.35 3.95 13.38
C SER A 25 -6.67 4.17 12.66
N LEU A 26 -6.78 3.70 11.41
CA LEU A 26 -8.00 3.84 10.60
C LEU A 26 -9.20 3.14 11.24
N VAL A 27 -9.02 1.92 11.75
CA VAL A 27 -10.09 1.18 12.44
C VAL A 27 -10.52 1.89 13.71
N THR A 28 -9.58 2.50 14.45
CA THR A 28 -9.88 3.27 15.67
C THR A 28 -10.74 4.50 15.37
N GLU A 29 -10.55 5.11 14.20
CA GLU A 29 -11.37 6.21 13.69
C GLU A 29 -12.69 5.76 13.05
N GLY A 30 -12.97 4.45 13.02
CA GLY A 30 -14.21 3.88 12.51
C GLY A 30 -14.20 3.55 11.02
N PHE A 31 -13.05 3.61 10.34
CA PHE A 31 -12.91 3.18 8.95
C PHE A 31 -12.75 1.67 8.85
N GLU A 32 -13.45 1.07 7.88
CA GLU A 32 -13.24 -0.33 7.53
C GLU A 32 -11.94 -0.49 6.74
N VAL A 33 -11.08 -1.43 7.17
CA VAL A 33 -9.86 -1.79 6.45
C VAL A 33 -9.87 -3.30 6.19
N THR A 34 -10.10 -3.67 4.93
CA THR A 34 -10.23 -5.09 4.56
C THR A 34 -8.87 -5.77 4.46
N HIS A 35 -8.88 -7.11 4.42
CA HIS A 35 -7.67 -7.87 4.15
C HIS A 35 -7.12 -7.61 2.74
N GLU A 36 -8.02 -7.33 1.77
CA GLU A 36 -7.65 -6.99 0.40
C GLU A 36 -6.87 -5.67 0.35
N ASP A 37 -7.34 -4.63 1.05
CA ASP A 37 -6.67 -3.32 1.09
C ASP A 37 -5.25 -3.45 1.67
N LYS A 38 -5.10 -4.24 2.74
CA LYS A 38 -3.80 -4.53 3.37
C LYS A 38 -2.85 -5.23 2.41
N ASN A 39 -3.31 -6.27 1.72
CA ASN A 39 -2.51 -7.00 0.75
C ASN A 39 -2.13 -6.12 -0.45
N PHE A 40 -3.05 -5.27 -0.89
CA PHE A 40 -2.83 -4.37 -2.00
C PHE A 40 -1.73 -3.35 -1.66
N VAL A 41 -1.80 -2.68 -0.51
CA VAL A 41 -0.73 -1.78 -0.04
C VAL A 41 0.59 -2.53 0.17
N ARG A 42 0.56 -3.74 0.75
CA ARG A 42 1.77 -4.56 0.93
C ARG A 42 2.49 -4.81 -0.40
N SER A 43 1.74 -5.16 -1.44
CA SER A 43 2.31 -5.46 -2.76
C SER A 43 3.05 -4.26 -3.37
N VAL A 44 2.61 -3.03 -3.07
CA VAL A 44 3.30 -1.80 -3.50
C VAL A 44 4.57 -1.59 -2.69
N LEU A 45 4.49 -1.74 -1.37
CA LEU A 45 5.63 -1.53 -0.45
C LEU A 45 6.77 -2.52 -0.67
N THR A 46 6.46 -3.78 -1.01
CA THR A 46 7.45 -4.83 -1.33
C THR A 46 7.91 -4.78 -2.79
N GLY A 47 7.26 -3.97 -3.62
CA GLY A 47 7.60 -3.80 -5.04
C GLY A 47 7.08 -4.91 -5.96
N GLU A 48 6.14 -5.74 -5.50
CA GLU A 48 5.37 -6.66 -6.34
C GLU A 48 4.47 -5.89 -7.32
N GLN A 49 3.98 -4.73 -6.90
CA GLN A 49 3.29 -3.76 -7.74
C GLN A 49 4.02 -2.42 -7.74
N THR A 50 3.92 -1.70 -8.87
CA THR A 50 4.41 -0.33 -8.98
C THR A 50 3.38 0.67 -8.46
N GLU A 51 3.84 1.84 -8.02
CA GLU A 51 2.98 2.95 -7.63
C GLU A 51 2.03 3.38 -8.76
N ALA A 52 2.47 3.30 -10.03
CA ALA A 52 1.62 3.61 -11.17
C ALA A 52 0.47 2.60 -11.35
N GLN A 53 0.74 1.30 -11.13
CA GLN A 53 -0.31 0.27 -11.14
C GLN A 53 -1.28 0.46 -9.98
N PHE A 54 -0.77 0.81 -8.80
CA PHE A 54 -1.58 1.14 -7.64
C PHE A 54 -2.55 2.29 -7.94
N HIS A 55 -2.05 3.43 -8.41
CA HIS A 55 -2.88 4.59 -8.75
C HIS A 55 -3.92 4.27 -9.81
N ARG A 56 -3.55 3.50 -10.85
CA ARG A 56 -4.50 3.09 -11.90
C ARG A 56 -5.63 2.24 -11.33
N ALA A 57 -5.33 1.27 -10.48
CA ALA A 57 -6.33 0.39 -9.88
C ALA A 57 -7.26 1.14 -8.91
N ILE A 58 -6.74 2.09 -8.12
CA ILE A 58 -7.57 2.95 -7.25
C ILE A 58 -8.54 3.79 -8.09
N LYS A 59 -8.06 4.45 -9.15
CA LYS A 59 -8.92 5.22 -10.06
C LYS A 59 -10.03 4.37 -10.68
N MET A 60 -9.70 3.15 -11.09
CA MET A 60 -10.69 2.21 -11.64
C MET A 60 -11.72 1.73 -10.60
N LYS A 61 -11.30 1.52 -9.34
CA LYS A 61 -12.18 1.02 -8.27
C LYS A 61 -13.17 2.07 -7.79
N PHE A 62 -12.77 3.34 -7.76
CA PHE A 62 -13.57 4.41 -7.16
C PHE A 62 -14.11 5.44 -8.17
N ASP A 63 -13.80 5.32 -9.46
CA ASP A 63 -14.18 6.26 -10.52
C ASP A 63 -13.85 7.73 -10.18
N VAL A 64 -12.60 7.95 -9.76
CA VAL A 64 -12.04 9.24 -9.31
C VAL A 64 -10.91 9.76 -10.19
#